data_AF-A0A7W1K9B7-F1
#
_entry.id   AF-A0A7W1K9B7-F1
#
_cell.length_a   1.000
_cell.length_b   1.000
_cell.length_c   1.000
_cell.angle_alpha   90.00
_cell.angle_beta   90.00
_cell.angle_gamma   90.00
#
_symmetry.space_group_name_H-M   'P 1'
#
loop_
_entity.id
_entity.type
_entity.pdbx_description
1 polymer ?
#
loop_
_entity_poly.entity_id
_entity_poly.type
_entity_poly.pdbx_seq_one_letter_code
_entity_poly.pdbx_strand_id
1 'polypeptide(L)'
;MTIAALRAGQEVEGVFACTRKDRLLSRSGTPYLAVELRDRSGAVQARAFRDADVLAGRFERGDLVRVAGRVERFRDELQVDLRTIGRAADGEADPAAFLPVAYRDLDELDGFLEHLAREVHDAGLRALLDALLADAQLRAAWR
;
A
#
# COMPACT_ATOMS: atom_id res chain seq x y z
N MET A 1 6.19 0.58 16.58
CA MET A 1 5.61 1.92 16.76
C MET A 1 4.53 2.11 15.71
N THR A 2 3.41 2.79 16.01
CA THR A 2 2.32 2.98 15.03
C THR A 2 2.38 4.36 14.38
N ILE A 3 1.84 4.49 13.16
CA ILE A 3 1.81 5.74 12.40
C ILE A 3 1.07 6.85 13.16
N ALA A 4 -0.07 6.55 13.77
CA ALA A 4 -0.85 7.55 14.53
C ALA A 4 -0.10 8.09 15.77
N ALA A 5 0.93 7.41 16.24
CA ALA A 5 1.73 7.82 17.40
C ALA A 5 2.98 8.62 17.01
N LEU A 6 3.26 8.81 15.73
CA LEU A 6 4.45 9.52 15.25
C LEU A 6 4.45 10.98 15.69
N ARG A 7 5.61 11.46 16.14
CA ARG A 7 5.85 12.87 16.45
C ARG A 7 7.09 13.35 15.71
N ALA A 8 7.06 14.61 15.29
CA ALA A 8 8.20 15.23 14.64
C ALA A 8 9.48 15.14 15.50
N GLY A 9 10.61 14.85 14.87
CA GLY A 9 11.91 14.70 15.49
C GLY A 9 12.20 13.30 16.05
N GLN A 10 11.22 12.39 16.08
CA GLN A 10 11.42 11.02 16.55
C GLN A 10 12.03 10.11 15.48
N GLU A 11 12.80 9.14 15.94
CA GLU A 11 13.23 8.01 15.12
C GLU A 11 12.06 7.04 14.94
N VAL A 12 11.90 6.55 13.71
CA VAL A 12 10.95 5.49 13.38
C VAL A 12 11.69 4.27 12.88
N GLU A 13 11.40 3.14 13.52
CA GLU A 13 11.82 1.82 13.07
C GLU A 13 10.65 0.85 13.22
N GLY A 14 10.36 0.11 12.15
CA GLY A 14 9.26 -0.84 12.15
C GLY A 14 8.96 -1.43 10.79
N VAL A 15 8.01 -2.36 10.76
CA VAL A 15 7.46 -2.92 9.53
C VAL A 15 6.16 -2.18 9.19
N PHE A 16 5.99 -1.87 7.90
CA PHE A 16 4.82 -1.18 7.36
C PHE A 16 4.46 -1.76 6.01
N ALA A 17 3.21 -1.59 5.56
CA ALA A 17 2.85 -1.90 4.18
C ALA A 17 3.22 -0.73 3.25
N CYS A 18 3.86 -1.01 2.11
CA CYS A 18 4.11 -0.01 1.08
C CYS A 18 2.93 0.06 0.09
N THR A 19 2.07 1.07 0.24
CA THR A 19 0.87 1.22 -0.62
C THR A 19 1.17 1.96 -1.92
N ARG A 20 2.23 2.78 -1.95
CA ARG A 20 2.68 3.55 -3.10
C ARG A 20 4.21 3.63 -3.13
N LYS A 21 4.79 3.56 -4.34
CA LYS A 21 6.24 3.63 -4.60
C LYS A 21 6.46 4.38 -5.91
N ASP A 22 7.05 5.57 -5.82
CA ASP A 22 7.38 6.42 -6.97
C ASP A 22 8.85 6.83 -6.93
N ARG A 23 9.53 6.68 -8.05
CA ARG A 23 10.86 7.27 -8.27
C ARG A 23 10.67 8.59 -9.01
N LEU A 24 11.01 9.70 -8.36
CA LEU A 24 10.77 11.05 -8.87
C LEU A 24 12.08 11.81 -8.99
N LEU A 25 12.06 12.91 -9.74
CA LEU A 25 13.18 13.85 -9.82
C LEU A 25 12.86 15.10 -9.00
N SER A 26 13.83 15.56 -8.21
CA SER A 26 13.74 16.84 -7.53
C SER A 26 13.78 18.00 -8.54
N ARG A 27 13.55 19.23 -8.06
CA ARG A 27 13.71 20.43 -8.90
C ARG A 27 15.12 20.61 -9.44
N SER A 28 16.13 20.05 -8.77
CA SER A 28 17.53 20.05 -9.21
C SER A 28 17.88 18.87 -10.12
N GLY A 29 16.91 18.02 -10.48
CA GLY A 29 17.12 16.83 -11.31
C GLY A 29 17.68 15.62 -10.56
N THR A 30 17.82 15.69 -9.24
CA THR A 30 18.31 14.58 -8.42
C THR A 30 17.20 13.56 -8.16
N PRO A 31 17.40 12.26 -8.41
CA PRO A 31 16.37 11.26 -8.13
C PRO A 31 16.12 11.12 -6.63
N TYR A 32 14.87 10.93 -6.26
CA TYR A 32 14.44 10.59 -4.91
C TYR A 32 13.32 9.57 -4.94
N LEU A 33 13.24 8.77 -3.89
CA LEU A 33 12.19 7.78 -3.70
C LEU A 33 11.08 8.42 -2.85
N ALA A 34 9.84 8.35 -3.31
CA ALA A 34 8.65 8.71 -2.55
C ALA A 34 7.79 7.47 -2.36
N VAL A 35 7.45 7.16 -1.11
CA VAL A 35 6.59 6.02 -0.77
C VAL A 35 5.49 6.46 0.19
N GLU A 36 4.39 5.73 0.17
CA GLU A 36 3.39 5.78 1.24
C GLU A 36 3.51 4.52 2.08
N LEU A 37 3.70 4.71 3.38
CA LEU A 37 3.74 3.65 4.38
C LEU A 37 2.40 3.61 5.11
N ARG A 38 1.88 2.41 5.35
CA ARG A 38 0.61 2.19 6.04
C ARG A 38 0.73 1.15 7.13
N ASP A 39 -0.01 1.37 8.20
CA ASP A 39 -0.34 0.39 9.21
C ASP A 39 -1.84 0.51 9.57
N ARG A 40 -2.30 -0.27 10.54
CA ARG A 40 -3.69 -0.22 11.01
C ARG A 40 -4.16 1.14 11.56
N SER A 41 -3.23 2.02 11.91
CA SER A 41 -3.52 3.29 12.58
C SER A 41 -3.57 4.47 11.61
N GLY A 42 -3.02 4.33 10.41
CA GLY A 42 -3.04 5.38 9.40
C GLY A 42 -2.01 5.17 8.30
N ALA A 43 -1.79 6.22 7.52
CA ALA A 43 -0.78 6.27 6.47
C ALA A 43 0.12 7.49 6.66
N VAL A 44 1.38 7.37 6.26
CA VAL A 44 2.37 8.46 6.30
C VAL A 44 3.21 8.45 5.03
N GLN A 45 3.53 9.64 4.53
CA GLN A 45 4.44 9.80 3.41
C GLN A 45 5.88 9.62 3.89
N ALA A 46 6.71 8.93 3.11
CA ALA A 46 8.11 8.76 3.40
C ALA A 46 8.95 9.00 2.15
N ARG A 47 10.13 9.61 2.32
CA ARG A 47 11.00 10.02 1.21
C ARG A 47 12.43 9.63 1.48
N ALA A 48 13.13 9.14 0.46
CA ALA A 48 14.57 8.92 0.51
C ALA A 48 15.25 9.76 -0.58
N PHE A 49 16.05 10.75 -0.18
CA PHE A 49 16.84 11.56 -1.10
C PHE A 49 18.24 10.99 -1.34
N ARG A 50 18.73 10.15 -0.42
CA ARG A 50 20.00 9.43 -0.56
C ARG A 50 19.73 8.01 -1.03
N ASP A 51 20.60 7.51 -1.90
CA ASP A 51 20.56 6.12 -2.41
C ASP A 51 19.20 5.68 -2.95
N ALA A 52 18.42 6.61 -3.51
CA ALA A 52 17.04 6.40 -3.91
C ALA A 52 16.88 5.17 -4.84
N ASP A 53 17.78 5.01 -5.80
CA ASP A 53 17.76 3.91 -6.78
C ASP A 53 18.07 2.56 -6.12
N VAL A 54 19.03 2.56 -5.19
CA VAL A 54 19.41 1.36 -4.43
C VAL A 54 18.27 0.94 -3.52
N LEU A 55 17.65 1.89 -2.82
CA LEU A 55 16.53 1.63 -1.93
C LEU A 55 15.29 1.17 -2.70
N ALA A 56 15.00 1.80 -3.85
CA ALA A 56 13.87 1.41 -4.71
C ALA A 56 13.99 -0.02 -5.25
N GLY A 57 15.20 -0.54 -5.43
CA GLY A 57 15.42 -1.92 -5.90
C GLY A 57 15.24 -3.02 -4.85
N ARG A 58 14.96 -2.69 -3.58
CA ARG A 58 14.93 -3.66 -2.46
C ARG A 58 13.55 -4.21 -2.10
N PHE A 59 12.49 -3.67 -2.70
CA PHE A 59 11.10 -4.02 -2.39
C PHE A 59 10.20 -3.55 -3.54
N GLU A 60 8.99 -4.08 -3.63
CA GLU A 60 7.97 -3.61 -4.56
C GLU A 60 6.75 -3.00 -3.86
N ARG A 61 5.95 -2.25 -4.63
CA ARG A 61 4.64 -1.78 -4.14
C ARG A 61 3.79 -2.99 -3.76
N GLY A 62 3.16 -2.93 -2.59
CA GLY A 62 2.38 -4.02 -2.00
C GLY A 62 3.17 -4.84 -0.98
N ASP A 63 4.50 -4.74 -0.96
CA ASP A 63 5.32 -5.47 0.01
C ASP A 63 5.15 -4.90 1.43
N LEU A 64 5.30 -5.79 2.41
CA LEU A 64 5.71 -5.39 3.74
C LEU A 64 7.17 -4.97 3.72
N VAL A 65 7.45 -3.80 4.26
CA VAL A 65 8.79 -3.20 4.24
C VAL A 65 9.24 -2.89 5.65
N ARG A 66 10.47 -3.28 5.98
CA ARG A 66 11.15 -2.80 7.18
C ARG A 66 11.77 -1.44 6.90
N VAL A 67 11.40 -0.46 7.70
CA VAL A 67 11.78 0.95 7.54
C VAL A 67 12.57 1.40 8.76
N ALA A 68 13.63 2.18 8.53
CA ALA A 68 14.24 3.03 9.54
C ALA A 68 14.43 4.44 8.98
N GLY A 69 14.09 5.44 9.78
CA GLY A 69 14.09 6.83 9.34
C GLY A 69 13.76 7.79 10.47
N ARG A 70 13.66 9.08 10.15
CA ARG A 70 13.32 10.13 11.11
C ARG A 70 12.03 10.81 10.69
N VAL A 71 11.13 11.02 11.63
CA VAL A 71 9.90 11.77 11.40
C VAL A 71 10.24 13.26 11.34
N GLU A 72 9.86 13.90 10.25
CA GLU A 72 10.02 15.32 10.03
C GLU A 72 8.65 15.97 9.80
N ARG A 73 8.55 17.27 10.10
CA ARG A 73 7.38 18.05 9.75
C ARG A 73 7.72 18.94 8.56
N PHE A 74 7.01 18.75 7.46
CA PHE A 74 7.19 19.52 6.25
C PHE A 74 5.84 20.09 5.80
N ARG A 75 5.73 21.42 5.73
CA ARG A 75 4.48 22.13 5.38
C ARG A 75 3.28 21.66 6.21
N ASP A 76 3.46 21.64 7.53
CA ASP A 76 2.50 21.16 8.54
C ASP A 76 2.14 19.66 8.52
N GLU A 77 2.58 18.89 7.53
CA GLU A 77 2.38 17.44 7.46
C GLU A 77 3.58 16.67 8.02
N LEU A 78 3.31 15.52 8.65
CA LEU A 78 4.36 14.58 9.05
C LEU A 78 4.80 13.75 7.84
N GLN A 79 6.11 13.68 7.64
CA GLN A 79 6.73 12.80 6.66
C GLN A 79 7.91 12.07 7.31
N VAL A 80 8.27 10.91 6.80
CA VAL A 80 9.47 10.17 7.26
C VAL A 80 10.61 10.40 6.26
N ASP A 81 11.73 10.93 6.73
CA ASP A 81 13.00 10.90 6.00
C ASP A 81 13.61 9.50 6.16
N LEU A 82 13.64 8.75 5.07
CA LEU A 82 14.04 7.35 5.03
C LEU A 82 15.57 7.24 5.00
N ARG A 83 16.10 6.49 5.96
CA ARG A 83 17.52 6.08 5.98
C ARG A 83 17.68 4.69 5.37
N THR A 84 16.79 3.77 5.71
CA THR A 84 16.77 2.42 5.14
C THR A 84 15.34 1.94 4.90
N ILE A 85 15.15 1.23 3.80
CA ILE A 85 13.92 0.54 3.46
C ILE A 85 14.28 -0.73 2.67
N GLY A 86 13.53 -1.80 2.89
CA GLY A 86 13.65 -3.05 2.16
C GLY A 86 12.52 -4.00 2.51
N ARG A 87 12.32 -5.02 1.69
CA ARG A 87 11.29 -6.04 1.94
C ARG A 87 11.55 -6.70 3.30
N ALA A 88 10.50 -6.78 4.12
CA ALA A 88 10.55 -7.48 5.39
C ALA A 88 10.79 -8.98 5.16
N ALA A 89 11.49 -9.63 6.07
CA ALA A 89 11.74 -11.07 5.95
C ALA A 89 10.44 -11.86 6.09
N ASP A 90 10.37 -13.04 5.47
CA ASP A 90 9.20 -13.91 5.59
C ASP A 90 8.98 -14.28 7.07
N GLY A 91 7.78 -14.02 7.59
CA GLY A 91 7.41 -14.23 9.00
C GLY A 91 7.76 -13.08 9.96
N GLU A 92 8.36 -11.99 9.49
CA GLU A 92 8.68 -10.83 10.34
C GLU A 92 7.42 -10.03 10.73
N ALA A 93 6.37 -10.09 9.92
CA ALA A 93 5.07 -9.52 10.24
C ALA A 93 3.95 -10.20 9.44
N ASP A 94 2.76 -10.30 10.04
CA ASP A 94 1.57 -10.80 9.36
C ASP A 94 1.02 -9.72 8.41
N PRO A 95 0.93 -9.97 7.09
CA PRO A 95 0.33 -9.05 6.12
C PRO A 95 -1.07 -8.56 6.51
N ALA A 96 -1.84 -9.39 7.22
CA ALA A 96 -3.17 -9.03 7.71
C ALA A 96 -3.17 -7.90 8.75
N ALA A 97 -2.01 -7.56 9.33
CA ALA A 97 -1.88 -6.51 10.34
C ALA A 97 -1.55 -5.11 9.77
N PHE A 98 -1.21 -4.99 8.46
CA PHE A 98 -0.66 -3.74 7.90
C PHE A 98 -1.39 -3.20 6.67
N LEU A 99 -2.06 -4.04 5.90
CA LEU A 99 -2.98 -3.59 4.87
C LEU A 99 -4.37 -3.39 5.50
N PRO A 100 -5.20 -2.46 5.00
CA PRO A 100 -6.63 -2.64 5.12
C PRO A 100 -6.91 -3.94 4.37
N VAL A 101 -6.91 -5.06 5.10
CA VAL A 101 -7.58 -6.27 4.64
C VAL A 101 -8.96 -5.78 4.24
N ALA A 102 -9.46 -6.20 3.08
CA ALA A 102 -10.88 -6.10 2.81
C ALA A 102 -11.60 -6.43 4.13
N TYR A 103 -12.43 -5.51 4.63
CA TYR A 103 -13.11 -5.66 5.92
C TYR A 103 -14.10 -6.85 5.93
N ARG A 104 -14.07 -7.65 4.87
CA ARG A 104 -14.94 -8.75 4.53
C ARG A 104 -14.07 -9.85 3.96
N ASP A 105 -14.42 -11.06 4.37
CA ASP A 105 -13.98 -12.30 3.74
C ASP A 105 -14.03 -12.14 2.20
N LEU A 106 -13.00 -12.59 1.48
CA LEU A 106 -12.99 -12.53 0.01
C LEU A 106 -14.21 -13.25 -0.57
N ASP A 107 -14.69 -14.28 0.12
CA ASP A 107 -15.93 -14.99 -0.24
C ASP A 107 -17.17 -14.13 0.03
N GLU A 108 -17.15 -13.29 1.06
CA GLU A 108 -18.23 -12.33 1.32
C GLU A 108 -18.23 -11.19 0.28
N LEU A 109 -17.06 -10.68 -0.12
CA LEU A 109 -16.97 -9.69 -1.20
C LEU A 109 -17.42 -10.24 -2.55
N ASP A 110 -17.05 -11.47 -2.87
CA ASP A 110 -17.54 -12.18 -4.04
C ASP A 110 -19.06 -12.30 -4.01
N GLY A 111 -19.62 -12.72 -2.88
CA GLY A 111 -21.08 -12.78 -2.69
C GLY A 111 -21.76 -11.41 -2.84
N PHE A 112 -21.12 -10.34 -2.36
CA PHE A 112 -21.62 -8.97 -2.52
C PHE A 112 -21.57 -8.50 -3.97
N LEU A 113 -20.50 -8.79 -4.70
CA LEU A 113 -20.38 -8.49 -6.13
C LEU A 113 -21.46 -9.22 -6.94
N GLU A 114 -21.66 -10.51 -6.68
CA GLU A 114 -22.72 -11.31 -7.31
C GLU A 114 -24.12 -10.83 -6.93
N HIS A 115 -24.31 -10.30 -5.72
CA HIS A 115 -25.56 -9.67 -5.31
C HIS A 115 -25.82 -8.36 -6.05
N LEU A 116 -24.86 -7.44 -6.08
CA LEU A 116 -24.98 -6.16 -6.79
C LEU A 116 -25.16 -6.36 -8.30
N ALA A 117 -24.43 -7.32 -8.88
CA ALA A 117 -24.59 -7.71 -10.26
C ALA A 117 -26.02 -8.17 -10.54
N ARG A 118 -26.70 -8.80 -9.54
CA ARG A 118 -28.11 -9.21 -9.59
C ARG A 118 -29.13 -8.06 -9.45
N GLU A 119 -28.72 -6.90 -8.99
CA GLU A 119 -29.62 -5.73 -8.90
C GLU A 119 -29.72 -4.94 -10.21
N VAL A 120 -28.91 -5.26 -11.22
CA VAL A 120 -28.98 -4.62 -12.55
C VAL A 120 -30.19 -5.16 -13.33
N HIS A 121 -31.22 -4.35 -13.53
CA HIS A 121 -32.46 -4.81 -14.18
C HIS A 121 -32.45 -4.77 -15.72
N ASP A 122 -31.51 -4.03 -16.32
CA ASP A 122 -31.35 -4.03 -17.77
C ASP A 122 -30.84 -5.40 -18.26
N ALA A 123 -31.55 -6.00 -19.21
CA ALA A 123 -31.27 -7.36 -19.66
C ALA A 123 -29.92 -7.49 -20.38
N GLY A 124 -29.50 -6.48 -21.14
CA GLY A 124 -28.24 -6.50 -21.87
C GLY A 124 -27.04 -6.35 -20.93
N LEU A 125 -27.13 -5.41 -19.99
CA LEU A 125 -26.09 -5.21 -18.98
C LEU A 125 -25.98 -6.39 -18.02
N ARG A 126 -27.12 -7.00 -17.65
CA ARG A 126 -27.12 -8.22 -16.84
C ARG A 126 -26.41 -9.37 -17.54
N ALA A 127 -26.71 -9.61 -18.81
CA ALA A 127 -26.07 -10.68 -19.58
C ALA A 127 -24.54 -10.49 -19.69
N LEU A 128 -24.09 -9.24 -19.86
CA LEU A 128 -22.66 -8.92 -19.85
C LEU A 128 -22.01 -9.21 -18.50
N LEU A 129 -22.65 -8.79 -17.39
CA LEU A 129 -22.15 -9.04 -16.05
C LEU A 129 -22.09 -10.54 -15.72
N ASP A 130 -23.12 -11.30 -16.10
CA ASP A 130 -23.14 -12.76 -15.91
C ASP A 130 -22.01 -13.44 -16.70
N ALA A 131 -21.75 -13.00 -17.95
CA ALA A 131 -20.65 -13.53 -18.75
C ALA A 131 -19.28 -13.22 -18.13
N LEU A 132 -19.08 -12.01 -17.61
CA LEU A 132 -17.85 -11.61 -16.91
C LEU A 132 -17.66 -12.41 -15.62
N LEU A 133 -18.72 -12.61 -14.83
CA LEU A 133 -18.66 -13.32 -13.55
C LEU A 133 -18.50 -14.84 -13.71
N ALA A 134 -18.95 -15.41 -14.83
CA ALA A 134 -18.77 -16.83 -15.16
C ALA A 134 -17.36 -17.19 -15.68
N ASP A 135 -16.55 -16.21 -16.09
CA ASP A 135 -15.19 -16.44 -16.56
C ASP A 135 -14.23 -16.66 -15.38
N ALA A 136 -13.86 -17.93 -15.15
CA ALA A 136 -12.98 -18.32 -14.06
C ALA A 136 -11.56 -17.73 -14.17
N GLN A 137 -11.02 -17.53 -15.39
CA GLN A 137 -9.70 -16.93 -15.55
C GLN A 137 -9.73 -15.45 -15.21
N LEU A 138 -10.78 -14.75 -15.64
CA LEU A 138 -10.99 -13.34 -15.32
C LEU A 138 -11.24 -13.14 -13.82
N ARG A 139 -12.06 -14.00 -13.20
CA ARG A 139 -12.33 -14.00 -11.74
C ARG A 139 -11.07 -14.24 -10.92
N ALA A 140 -10.17 -15.11 -11.39
CA ALA A 140 -8.89 -15.34 -10.73
C ALA A 140 -7.92 -14.16 -10.89
N ALA A 141 -7.99 -13.40 -11.99
CA ALA A 141 -7.10 -12.27 -12.25
C ALA A 141 -7.44 -11.00 -11.46
N TRP A 142 -8.64 -10.89 -10.89
CA TRP A 142 -9.09 -9.73 -10.10
C TRP A 142 -9.15 -9.97 -8.59
N ARG A 143 -8.86 -11.21 -8.15
CA ARG A 143 -8.57 -11.54 -6.75
C ARG A 143 -7.12 -11.17 -6.42
#